data_AF-A0A8S9ZDE4-F1
#
_entry.id   AF-A0A8S9ZDE4-F1
#
_cell.length_a   1.000
_cell.length_b   1.000
_cell.length_c   1.000
_cell.angle_alpha   90.00
_cell.angle_beta   90.00
_cell.angle_gamma   90.00
#
_symmetry.space_group_name_H-M   'P 1'
#
loop_
_entity.id
_entity.type
_entity.pdbx_description
1 polymer ?
#
loop_
_entity_poly.entity_id
_entity_poly.type
_entity_poly.pdbx_seq_one_letter_code
_entity_poly.pdbx_strand_id
1 'polypeptide(L)'
;MDLFRIGRLEQILKHKMLSNSTIKLDINDLLKRINYGMAKSSCELKSRLLEIEFELKNNSFIPVIFINKIGSILFDATGKENINGQIQKQILLIFNEFCHKYGATIIITNHLVNWLGISKPALGKIWIKGISKRIFLKREQNYFYLESQIDGKINGNYINYSLSEAGFIEKKLRMEHDYIAKIEELSEDV
;
A
#
# COMPACT_ATOMS: atom_id res chain seq x y z
N MET A 1 -14.73 -12.08 4.77
CA MET A 1 -13.50 -12.15 3.95
C MET A 1 -13.73 -11.17 2.80
N ASP A 2 -13.00 -10.05 2.76
CA ASP A 2 -13.23 -9.02 1.73
C ASP A 2 -12.55 -9.45 0.42
N LEU A 3 -13.34 -9.84 -0.57
CA LEU A 3 -12.87 -10.12 -1.93
C LEU A 3 -12.55 -8.82 -2.68
N PHE A 4 -11.61 -8.91 -3.63
CA PHE A 4 -11.35 -7.83 -4.59
C PHE A 4 -12.60 -7.55 -5.43
N ARG A 5 -13.08 -6.30 -5.40
CA ARG A 5 -14.33 -5.88 -6.04
C ARG A 5 -14.05 -5.26 -7.41
N ILE A 6 -13.98 -6.10 -8.46
CA ILE A 6 -13.72 -5.63 -9.83
C ILE A 6 -14.72 -4.55 -10.30
N GLY A 7 -16.00 -4.67 -9.92
CA GLY A 7 -17.02 -3.68 -10.28
C GLY A 7 -16.76 -2.29 -9.71
N ARG A 8 -16.06 -2.18 -8.57
CA ARG A 8 -15.66 -0.87 -8.03
C ARG A 8 -14.58 -0.22 -8.89
N LEU A 9 -13.65 -1.01 -9.40
CA LEU A 9 -12.62 -0.52 -10.32
C LEU A 9 -13.24 -0.10 -11.66
N GLU A 10 -14.16 -0.89 -12.19
CA GLU A 10 -14.92 -0.56 -13.40
C GLU A 10 -15.64 0.78 -13.25
N GLN A 11 -16.32 1.02 -12.13
CA GLN A 11 -16.98 2.29 -11.84
C GLN A 11 -16.00 3.48 -11.86
N ILE A 12 -14.83 3.32 -11.22
CA ILE A 12 -13.80 4.37 -11.20
C ILE A 12 -13.27 4.65 -12.62
N LEU A 13 -13.03 3.61 -13.41
CA LEU A 13 -12.56 3.73 -14.79
C LEU A 13 -13.59 4.45 -15.67
N LYS A 14 -14.87 4.06 -15.59
CA LYS A 14 -15.98 4.75 -16.28
C LYS A 14 -15.98 6.24 -15.96
N HIS A 15 -15.90 6.58 -14.68
CA HIS A 15 -15.91 7.99 -14.26
C HIS A 15 -14.69 8.77 -14.77
N LYS A 16 -13.48 8.18 -14.72
CA LYS A 16 -12.25 8.82 -15.22
C LYS A 16 -12.28 9.02 -16.74
N MET A 17 -12.81 8.05 -17.48
CA MET A 17 -12.92 8.12 -18.94
C MET A 17 -13.96 9.14 -19.40
N LEU A 18 -15.13 9.19 -18.75
CA LEU A 18 -16.13 10.21 -19.05
C LEU A 18 -15.60 11.63 -18.83
N SER A 19 -14.75 11.83 -17.81
CA SER A 19 -14.12 13.13 -17.53
C SER A 19 -12.94 13.48 -18.44
N ASN A 20 -12.42 12.54 -19.24
CA ASN A 20 -11.20 12.75 -20.03
C ASN A 20 -11.38 12.24 -21.47
N SER A 21 -11.83 13.14 -22.35
CA SER A 21 -12.23 12.88 -23.74
C SER A 21 -11.12 12.34 -24.66
N THR A 22 -9.88 12.27 -24.18
CA THR A 22 -8.72 11.79 -24.93
C THR A 22 -8.49 10.27 -24.83
N ILE A 23 -9.10 9.59 -23.85
CA ILE A 23 -8.88 8.16 -23.61
C ILE A 23 -9.85 7.33 -24.45
N LYS A 24 -9.38 6.76 -25.57
CA LYS A 24 -10.14 5.87 -26.46
C LYS A 24 -10.04 4.37 -26.13
N LEU A 25 -9.60 4.01 -24.93
CA LEU A 25 -9.39 2.61 -24.55
C LEU A 25 -10.70 1.94 -24.13
N ASP A 26 -10.96 0.70 -24.54
CA ASP A 26 -12.09 -0.06 -23.99
C ASP A 26 -11.80 -0.41 -22.51
N ILE A 27 -12.79 -0.23 -21.65
CA ILE A 27 -12.73 -0.59 -20.23
C ILE A 27 -12.44 -2.09 -20.09
N ASN A 28 -13.05 -2.93 -20.93
CA ASN A 28 -12.80 -4.38 -20.87
C ASN A 28 -11.34 -4.72 -21.14
N ASP A 29 -10.70 -4.01 -22.08
CA ASP A 29 -9.28 -4.22 -22.39
C ASP A 29 -8.36 -3.71 -21.29
N LEU A 30 -8.78 -2.70 -20.51
CA LEU A 30 -8.06 -2.29 -19.30
C LEU A 30 -8.20 -3.32 -18.18
N LEU A 31 -9.40 -3.85 -17.96
CA LEU A 31 -9.65 -4.83 -16.91
C LEU A 31 -8.95 -6.17 -17.18
N LYS A 32 -8.83 -6.60 -18.46
CA LYS A 32 -8.07 -7.79 -18.85
C LYS A 32 -6.57 -7.72 -18.52
N ARG A 33 -6.02 -6.52 -18.31
CA ARG A 33 -4.60 -6.33 -17.94
C ARG A 33 -4.34 -6.54 -16.45
N ILE A 34 -5.38 -6.82 -15.66
CA ILE A 34 -5.29 -6.92 -14.22
C ILE A 34 -5.34 -8.39 -13.82
N ASN A 35 -4.21 -8.89 -13.36
CA ASN A 35 -4.12 -10.21 -12.74
C ASN A 35 -4.39 -10.07 -11.23
N TYR A 36 -5.21 -10.98 -10.69
CA TYR A 36 -5.53 -11.02 -9.27
C TYR A 36 -5.27 -12.43 -8.71
N GLY A 37 -4.66 -12.48 -7.54
CA GLY A 37 -4.43 -13.71 -6.79
C GLY A 37 -4.58 -13.47 -5.29
N MET A 38 -4.77 -14.56 -4.55
CA MET A 38 -4.85 -14.54 -3.09
C MET A 38 -3.66 -15.30 -2.50
N ALA A 39 -3.11 -14.75 -1.42
CA ALA A 39 -2.14 -15.41 -0.55
C ALA A 39 -2.58 -15.23 0.90
N LYS A 40 -2.57 -16.31 1.68
CA LYS A 40 -2.96 -16.32 3.10
C LYS A 40 -1.80 -16.55 4.06
N SER A 41 -0.63 -16.89 3.53
CA SER A 41 0.58 -17.18 4.29
C SER A 41 1.81 -16.63 3.57
N SER A 42 2.94 -16.56 4.28
CA SER A 42 4.22 -16.16 3.70
C SER A 42 4.69 -17.10 2.59
N CYS A 43 4.39 -18.41 2.70
CA CYS A 43 4.70 -19.42 1.69
C CYS A 43 3.89 -19.18 0.42
N GLU A 44 2.56 -19.01 0.54
CA GLU A 44 1.69 -18.72 -0.61
C GLU A 44 2.10 -17.40 -1.30
N LEU A 45 2.48 -16.37 -0.53
CA LEU A 45 2.95 -15.12 -1.11
C LEU A 45 4.22 -15.33 -1.95
N LYS A 46 5.19 -16.10 -1.45
CA LYS A 46 6.40 -16.43 -2.20
C LYS A 46 6.08 -17.17 -3.51
N SER A 47 5.18 -18.15 -3.47
CA SER A 47 4.74 -18.85 -4.69
C SER A 47 4.12 -17.89 -5.71
N ARG A 48 3.26 -16.96 -5.29
CA ARG A 48 2.70 -15.93 -6.17
C ARG A 48 3.75 -14.98 -6.74
N LEU A 49 4.73 -14.60 -5.93
CA LEU A 49 5.84 -13.77 -6.43
C LEU A 49 6.65 -14.52 -7.49
N LEU A 50 6.88 -15.83 -7.34
CA LEU A 50 7.57 -16.61 -8.37
C LEU A 50 6.76 -16.70 -9.68
N GLU A 51 5.44 -16.85 -9.61
CA GLU A 51 4.55 -16.79 -10.78
C GLU A 51 4.69 -15.44 -11.50
N ILE A 52 4.64 -14.33 -10.75
CA ILE A 52 4.82 -12.99 -11.32
C ILE A 52 6.23 -12.83 -11.92
N GLU A 53 7.28 -13.30 -11.23
CA GLU A 53 8.65 -13.21 -11.75
C GLU A 53 8.78 -13.95 -13.10
N PHE A 54 8.14 -15.12 -13.21
CA PHE A 54 8.11 -15.88 -14.46
C PHE A 54 7.39 -15.11 -15.57
N GLU A 55 6.25 -14.48 -15.29
CA GLU A 55 5.55 -13.63 -16.26
C GLU A 55 6.42 -12.44 -16.70
N LEU A 56 7.10 -11.78 -15.77
CA LEU A 56 7.94 -10.61 -16.05
C LEU A 56 9.21 -10.96 -16.85
N LYS A 57 9.75 -12.17 -16.69
CA LYS A 57 10.87 -12.65 -17.52
C LYS A 57 10.46 -12.85 -18.98
N ASN A 58 9.19 -13.16 -19.23
CA ASN A 58 8.68 -13.52 -20.55
C ASN A 58 7.92 -12.39 -21.25
N ASN A 59 7.73 -11.24 -20.59
CA ASN A 59 6.95 -10.12 -21.12
C ASN A 59 7.62 -8.77 -20.85
N SER A 60 7.47 -7.84 -21.77
CA SER A 60 8.09 -6.51 -21.70
C SER A 60 7.13 -5.43 -21.17
N PHE A 61 6.59 -5.61 -19.97
CA PHE A 61 5.77 -4.59 -19.31
C PHE A 61 6.33 -4.22 -17.92
N ILE A 62 6.10 -2.97 -17.51
CA ILE A 62 6.44 -2.48 -16.17
C ILE A 62 5.24 -2.76 -15.26
N PRO A 63 5.36 -3.67 -14.27
CA PRO A 63 4.23 -4.02 -13.42
C PRO A 63 4.03 -3.01 -12.29
N VAL A 64 2.77 -2.77 -11.94
CA VAL A 64 2.40 -2.24 -10.63
C VAL A 64 1.81 -3.39 -9.82
N ILE A 65 2.47 -3.77 -8.73
CA ILE A 65 2.07 -4.88 -7.88
C ILE A 65 1.42 -4.34 -6.62
N PHE A 66 0.14 -4.64 -6.42
CA PHE A 66 -0.60 -4.28 -5.23
C PHE A 66 -0.72 -5.47 -4.29
N ILE A 67 -0.20 -5.35 -3.07
CA ILE A 67 -0.29 -6.37 -2.04
C ILE A 67 -1.14 -5.85 -0.89
N ASN A 68 -2.33 -6.42 -0.74
CA ASN A 68 -3.29 -5.97 0.26
C ASN A 68 -3.08 -6.70 1.61
N LYS A 69 -3.04 -5.96 2.72
CA LYS A 69 -2.98 -6.46 4.11
C LYS A 69 -1.78 -7.38 4.37
N ILE A 70 -0.57 -6.93 4.03
CA ILE A 70 0.65 -7.73 4.18
C ILE A 70 0.88 -8.27 5.59
N GLY A 71 0.52 -7.51 6.62
CA GLY A 71 0.66 -7.94 8.01
C GLY A 71 -0.14 -9.21 8.34
N SER A 72 -1.28 -9.41 7.66
CA SER A 72 -2.08 -10.63 7.83
C SER A 72 -1.48 -11.80 7.07
N ILE A 73 -0.95 -11.56 5.87
CA ILE A 73 -0.31 -12.59 5.04
C ILE A 73 0.96 -13.12 5.71
N LEU A 74 1.73 -12.23 6.36
CA LEU A 74 3.00 -12.54 7.00
C LEU A 74 2.88 -12.77 8.50
N PHE A 75 1.67 -13.06 8.99
CA PHE A 75 1.45 -13.33 10.42
C PHE A 75 2.24 -14.59 10.86
N ASP A 76 2.29 -15.61 10.01
CA ASP A 76 3.11 -16.82 10.16
C ASP A 76 4.62 -16.53 10.15
N ALA A 77 5.02 -15.39 9.59
CA ALA A 77 6.38 -14.86 9.62
C ALA A 77 6.60 -13.88 10.80
N THR A 78 5.82 -13.97 11.87
CA THR A 78 6.04 -13.24 13.13
C THR A 78 6.18 -14.21 14.31
N GLY A 79 7.01 -13.86 15.30
CA GLY A 79 7.19 -14.68 16.51
C GLY A 79 8.42 -15.60 16.49
N LYS A 80 8.45 -16.58 17.40
CA LYS A 80 9.63 -17.41 17.72
C LYS A 80 10.10 -18.30 16.56
N GLU A 81 9.19 -18.68 15.65
CA GLU A 81 9.49 -19.57 14.52
C GLU A 81 10.22 -18.84 13.38
N ASN A 82 10.11 -17.52 13.29
CA ASN A 82 10.85 -16.72 12.31
C ASN A 82 12.17 -16.21 12.93
N ILE A 83 13.11 -17.13 13.15
CA ILE A 83 14.45 -16.86 13.70
C ILE A 83 15.05 -15.64 13.00
N ASN A 84 15.27 -14.54 13.73
CA ASN A 84 15.85 -13.28 13.24
C ASN A 84 15.11 -12.59 12.07
N GLY A 85 13.83 -12.91 11.85
CA GLY A 85 13.00 -12.30 10.82
C GLY A 85 13.38 -12.66 9.39
N GLN A 86 14.04 -13.81 9.17
CA GLN A 86 14.56 -14.23 7.87
C GLN A 86 13.49 -14.27 6.77
N ILE A 87 12.28 -14.74 7.08
CA ILE A 87 11.21 -14.81 6.07
C ILE A 87 10.82 -13.40 5.58
N GLN A 88 10.71 -12.44 6.50
CA GLN A 88 10.39 -11.05 6.14
C GLN A 88 11.52 -10.43 5.31
N LYS A 89 12.78 -10.67 5.72
CA LYS A 89 13.96 -10.19 4.97
C LYS A 89 14.00 -10.75 3.55
N GLN A 90 13.74 -12.05 3.38
CA GLN A 90 13.69 -12.67 2.05
C GLN A 90 12.59 -12.06 1.18
N ILE A 91 11.40 -11.82 1.73
CA ILE A 91 10.31 -11.18 0.98
C ILE A 91 10.68 -9.75 0.59
N LEU A 92 11.27 -8.98 1.51
CA LEU A 92 11.77 -7.63 1.21
C LEU A 92 12.87 -7.64 0.13
N LEU A 93 13.75 -8.63 0.14
CA LEU A 93 14.76 -8.82 -0.91
C LEU A 93 14.08 -9.08 -2.27
N ILE A 94 13.09 -9.97 -2.33
CA ILE A 94 12.32 -10.21 -3.56
C ILE A 94 11.65 -8.91 -4.04
N PHE A 95 11.06 -8.12 -3.15
CA PHE A 95 10.46 -6.84 -3.52
C PHE A 95 11.50 -5.85 -4.09
N ASN A 96 12.67 -5.75 -3.47
CA ASN A 96 13.75 -4.91 -3.98
C ASN A 96 14.24 -5.40 -5.35
N GLU A 97 14.41 -6.71 -5.54
CA GLU A 97 14.75 -7.28 -6.85
C GLU A 97 13.70 -6.93 -7.89
N PHE A 98 12.41 -6.99 -7.54
CA PHE A 98 11.34 -6.63 -8.45
C PHE A 98 11.40 -5.17 -8.89
N CYS A 99 11.62 -4.27 -7.93
CA CYS A 99 11.77 -2.84 -8.20
C CYS A 99 13.00 -2.55 -9.07
N HIS A 100 14.16 -3.15 -8.76
CA HIS A 100 15.42 -2.82 -9.43
C HIS A 100 15.61 -3.54 -10.77
N LYS A 101 15.21 -4.81 -10.87
CA LYS A 101 15.42 -5.64 -12.06
C LYS A 101 14.32 -5.47 -13.09
N TYR A 102 13.06 -5.36 -12.64
CA TYR A 102 11.90 -5.28 -13.53
C TYR A 102 11.27 -3.88 -13.58
N GLY A 103 11.84 -2.90 -12.85
CA GLY A 103 11.26 -1.56 -12.76
C GLY A 103 9.89 -1.54 -12.06
N ALA A 104 9.55 -2.58 -11.30
CA ALA A 104 8.23 -2.72 -10.70
C ALA A 104 7.95 -1.62 -9.68
N THR A 105 6.70 -1.17 -9.63
CA THR A 105 6.21 -0.37 -8.48
C THR A 105 5.41 -1.28 -7.56
N ILE A 106 5.87 -1.45 -6.33
CA ILE A 106 5.19 -2.28 -5.33
C ILE A 106 4.47 -1.38 -4.33
N ILE A 107 3.15 -1.54 -4.24
CA ILE A 107 2.29 -0.81 -3.30
C ILE A 107 1.70 -1.81 -2.32
N ILE A 108 1.92 -1.57 -1.04
CA ILE A 108 1.56 -2.51 0.02
C ILE A 108 0.66 -1.80 1.02
N THR A 109 -0.47 -2.43 1.37
CA THR A 109 -1.28 -1.98 2.50
C THR A 109 -0.99 -2.83 3.72
N ASN A 110 -0.99 -2.19 4.89
CA ASN A 110 -0.78 -2.86 6.16
C ASN A 110 -1.82 -2.36 7.18
N HIS A 111 -2.01 -3.13 8.25
CA HIS A 111 -2.83 -2.70 9.39
C HIS A 111 -1.94 -2.17 10.52
N LEU A 112 -2.55 -1.36 11.38
CA LEU A 112 -1.93 -0.94 12.64
C LEU A 112 -2.26 -1.96 13.73
N VAL A 113 -1.29 -2.20 14.61
CA VAL A 113 -1.42 -2.99 15.83
C VAL A 113 -1.16 -2.09 17.03
N ASN A 114 -1.89 -2.30 18.12
CA ASN A 114 -1.65 -1.59 19.37
C ASN A 114 -0.57 -2.32 20.17
N TRP A 115 0.52 -1.63 20.47
CA TRP A 115 1.60 -2.11 21.32
C TRP A 115 1.85 -1.11 22.42
N LEU A 116 1.59 -1.50 23.68
CA LEU A 116 1.76 -0.64 24.86
C LEU A 116 1.04 0.72 24.73
N GLY A 117 -0.20 0.70 24.23
CA GLY A 117 -1.00 1.93 24.03
C GLY A 117 -0.64 2.75 22.79
N ILE A 118 0.40 2.38 22.03
CA ILE A 118 0.83 3.08 20.82
C ILE A 118 0.45 2.25 19.59
N SER A 119 -0.26 2.87 18.63
CA SER A 119 -0.55 2.26 17.33
C SER A 119 0.70 2.26 16.45
N LYS A 120 1.14 1.08 16.01
CA LYS A 120 2.30 0.91 15.12
C LYS A 120 1.95 0.00 13.94
N PRO A 121 2.59 0.16 12.77
CA PRO A 121 2.42 -0.81 11.67
C PRO A 121 2.75 -2.24 12.13
N ALA A 122 1.97 -3.21 11.69
CA ALA A 122 2.26 -4.62 11.92
C ALA A 122 3.63 -5.03 11.32
N LEU A 123 4.16 -6.18 11.75
CA LEU A 123 5.44 -6.80 11.33
C LEU A 123 6.71 -6.17 11.93
N GLY A 124 6.60 -5.07 12.66
CA GLY A 124 7.68 -4.55 13.51
C GLY A 124 8.86 -3.93 12.76
N LYS A 125 10.01 -3.84 13.45
CA LYS A 125 11.16 -3.02 13.01
C LYS A 125 11.77 -3.44 11.68
N ILE A 126 11.83 -4.74 11.38
CA ILE A 126 12.41 -5.25 10.12
C ILE A 126 11.60 -4.71 8.95
N TRP A 127 10.28 -4.87 9.02
CA TRP A 127 9.37 -4.37 7.99
C TRP A 127 9.43 -2.85 7.86
N ILE A 128 9.39 -2.14 8.99
CA ILE A 128 9.45 -0.67 9.01
C ILE A 128 10.70 -0.15 8.31
N LYS A 129 11.87 -0.76 8.53
CA LYS A 129 13.14 -0.36 7.91
C LYS A 129 13.26 -0.78 6.44
N GLY A 130 12.50 -1.79 6.01
CA GLY A 130 12.54 -2.30 4.64
C GLY A 130 11.71 -1.49 3.63
N ILE A 131 10.91 -0.52 4.08
CA ILE A 131 10.01 0.27 3.23
C ILE A 131 10.49 1.72 3.19
N SER A 132 10.83 2.20 1.99
CA SER A 132 11.38 3.55 1.75
C SER A 132 10.35 4.68 1.95
N LYS A 133 9.11 4.45 1.52
CA LYS A 133 8.02 5.44 1.60
C LYS A 133 6.79 4.81 2.24
N ARG A 134 6.28 5.45 3.28
CA ARG A 134 5.08 5.04 4.01
C ARG A 134 4.07 6.18 3.98
N ILE A 135 2.81 5.82 3.79
CA ILE A 135 1.69 6.77 3.83
C ILE A 135 0.74 6.27 4.89
N PHE A 136 0.53 7.07 5.93
CA PHE A 136 -0.45 6.81 6.97
C PHE A 136 -1.76 7.43 6.56
N LEU A 137 -2.82 6.63 6.58
CA LEU A 137 -4.17 7.06 6.24
C LEU A 137 -5.02 7.07 7.52
N LYS A 138 -5.41 8.25 7.98
CA LYS A 138 -6.34 8.41 9.11
C LYS A 138 -7.69 8.85 8.58
N ARG A 139 -8.76 8.16 8.98
CA ARG A 139 -10.13 8.57 8.67
C ARG A 139 -10.68 9.40 9.81
N GLU A 140 -11.20 10.59 9.53
CA GLU A 140 -12.05 11.33 10.46
C GLU A 140 -13.34 11.71 9.75
N GLN A 141 -14.48 11.32 10.32
CA GLN A 141 -15.80 11.51 9.72
C GLN A 141 -15.85 11.01 8.25
N ASN A 142 -15.94 11.94 7.29
CA ASN A 142 -16.05 11.71 5.85
C ASN A 142 -14.75 12.01 5.08
N TYR A 143 -13.66 12.29 5.79
CA TYR A 143 -12.38 12.67 5.20
C TYR A 143 -11.27 11.71 5.59
N PHE A 144 -10.26 11.65 4.73
CA PHE A 144 -9.02 10.93 4.95
C PHE A 144 -7.88 11.93 4.99
N TYR A 145 -7.10 11.87 6.06
CA TYR A 145 -5.83 12.57 6.20
C TYR A 145 -4.71 11.62 5.80
N LEU A 146 -3.84 12.09 4.93
CA LEU A 146 -2.63 11.38 4.56
C LEU A 146 -1.43 12.07 5.21
N GLU A 147 -0.63 11.30 5.91
CA GLU A 147 0.69 11.72 6.38
C GLU A 147 1.73 10.88 5.68
N SER A 148 2.66 11.52 4.97
CA SER A 148 3.77 10.81 4.33
C SER A 148 4.98 10.74 5.24
N GLN A 149 5.55 9.56 5.36
CA GLN A 149 6.84 9.34 6.01
C GLN A 149 7.82 8.76 5.00
N ILE A 150 8.92 9.47 4.76
CA ILE A 150 9.99 9.06 3.83
C ILE A 150 11.24 8.80 4.66
N ASP A 151 11.81 7.60 4.53
CA ASP A 151 13.01 7.18 5.27
C ASP A 151 12.90 7.39 6.79
N GLY A 152 11.69 7.18 7.33
CA GLY A 152 11.40 7.33 8.75
C GLY A 152 11.17 8.77 9.23
N LYS A 153 11.30 9.79 8.36
CA LYS A 153 11.01 11.18 8.70
C LYS A 153 9.59 11.55 8.30
N ILE A 154 8.88 12.24 9.18
CA ILE A 154 7.57 12.84 8.87
C ILE A 154 7.82 13.95 7.87
N ASN A 155 7.19 13.83 6.71
CA ASN A 155 7.15 14.88 5.71
C ASN A 155 5.76 15.48 5.84
N GLY A 156 5.67 16.61 6.56
CA GLY A 156 4.46 17.22 7.16
C GLY A 156 3.40 17.74 6.18
N ASN A 157 3.32 17.17 4.99
CA ASN A 157 2.27 17.46 4.02
C ASN A 157 1.03 16.63 4.36
N TYR A 158 0.05 17.29 4.96
CA TYR A 158 -1.29 16.74 5.16
C TYR A 158 -2.15 17.08 3.96
N ILE A 159 -2.69 16.05 3.31
CA ILE A 159 -3.63 16.21 2.20
C ILE A 159 -4.94 15.55 2.60
N ASN A 160 -6.03 16.28 2.39
CA ASN A 160 -7.37 15.82 2.69
C ASN A 160 -8.02 15.21 1.45
N TYR A 161 -8.52 13.99 1.57
CA TYR A 161 -9.29 13.34 0.52
C TYR A 161 -10.69 12.97 1.01
N SER A 162 -11.63 12.95 0.07
CA SER A 162 -12.93 12.34 0.24
C SER A 162 -13.08 11.15 -0.72
N LEU A 163 -13.86 10.15 -0.34
CA LEU A 163 -14.22 9.04 -1.23
C LEU A 163 -15.48 9.39 -2.00
N SER A 164 -15.47 9.11 -3.31
CA SER A 164 -16.58 9.31 -4.24
C SER A 164 -16.66 8.16 -5.23
N GLU A 165 -17.60 8.20 -6.17
CA GLU A 165 -17.65 7.25 -7.29
C GLU A 165 -16.39 7.28 -8.16
N ALA A 166 -15.70 8.41 -8.27
CA ALA A 166 -14.43 8.54 -9.00
C ALA A 166 -13.21 8.01 -8.22
N GLY A 167 -13.40 7.53 -6.98
CA GLY A 167 -12.33 7.13 -6.07
C GLY A 167 -11.99 8.22 -5.07
N PHE A 168 -10.70 8.37 -4.75
CA PHE A 168 -10.21 9.46 -3.89
C PHE A 168 -10.22 10.78 -4.66
N ILE A 169 -10.88 11.79 -4.09
CA ILE A 169 -10.90 13.17 -4.59
C ILE A 169 -10.27 14.08 -3.54
N GLU A 170 -9.25 14.85 -3.93
CA GLU A 170 -8.61 15.84 -3.08
C GLU A 170 -9.60 16.96 -2.73
N LYS A 171 -9.69 17.27 -1.44
CA LYS A 171 -10.44 18.41 -0.91
C LYS A 171 -9.44 19.47 -0.48
N LYS A 172 -9.43 20.62 -1.16
CA LYS A 172 -8.77 21.82 -0.64
C LYS A 172 -9.57 22.35 0.56
N LEU A 173 -9.29 21.86 1.76
CA LEU A 173 -9.74 22.49 2.99
C LEU A 173 -8.76 23.62 3.33
N ARG A 174 -9.27 24.83 3.58
CA ARG A 174 -8.51 25.86 4.30
C ARG A 174 -8.32 25.33 5.72
N MET A 175 -7.13 24.87 6.09
CA MET A 175 -6.87 24.46 7.47
C MET A 175 -6.53 25.70 8.30
N GLU A 176 -7.37 26.01 9.28
CA GLU A 176 -7.00 26.87 10.42
C GLU A 176 -5.99 26.12 11.30
N HIS A 177 -5.10 26.89 11.91
CA HIS A 177 -3.74 26.53 12.36
C HIS A 177 -3.64 25.59 13.59
N ASP A 178 -4.71 24.97 14.07
CA ASP A 178 -4.71 24.38 15.42
C ASP A 178 -4.17 22.95 15.52
N TYR A 179 -3.85 22.29 14.40
CA TYR A 179 -3.48 20.86 14.42
C TYR A 179 -1.97 20.58 14.52
N ILE A 180 -1.10 21.55 14.19
CA ILE A 180 0.35 21.35 14.17
C ILE A 180 0.92 21.23 15.60
N ALA A 181 0.36 21.96 16.56
CA ALA A 181 0.83 21.97 17.95
C ALA A 181 0.72 20.60 18.67
N LYS A 182 -0.16 19.70 18.21
CA LYS A 182 -0.44 18.43 18.90
C LYS A 182 0.46 17.27 18.48
N ILE A 183 1.20 17.41 17.38
CA ILE A 183 2.08 16.37 16.84
C ILE A 183 3.53 16.59 17.28
N GLU A 184 3.95 17.85 17.47
CA GLU A 184 5.30 18.17 17.95
C GLU A 184 5.53 17.71 19.40
N GLU A 185 4.53 17.79 20.28
CA GLU A 185 4.59 17.27 21.66
C GLU A 185 4.82 15.75 21.75
N LEU A 186 4.55 14.98 20.70
CA LEU A 186 4.77 13.53 20.67
C LEU A 186 6.12 13.12 20.08
N SER A 187 6.90 14.09 19.57
CA SER A 187 8.17 13.84 18.88
C SER A 187 9.42 14.19 19.70
N GLU A 188 9.27 14.92 20.81
CA GLU A 188 10.39 15.34 21.66
C GLU A 188 10.71 14.36 22.82
N ASP A 189 9.85 13.37 23.08
CA ASP A 189 10.04 12.38 24.16
C ASP A 189 10.32 10.95 23.65
N VAL A 190 11.37 10.75 22.82
CA VAL A 190 12.03 9.43 22.59
C VAL A 190 13.55 9.57 22.41
#